data_AF-G0NEJ7-F1
#
_entry.id   AF-G0NEJ7-F1
#
_cell.length_a   1.000
_cell.length_b   1.000
_cell.length_c   1.000
_cell.angle_alpha   90.00
_cell.angle_beta   90.00
_cell.angle_gamma   90.00
#
_symmetry.space_group_name_H-M   'P 1'
#
loop_
_entity.id
_entity.type
_entity.pdbx_description
1 polymer ?
#
loop_
_entity_poly.entity_id
_entity_poly.type
_entity_poly.pdbx_seq_one_letter_code
_entity_poly.pdbx_strand_id
1 'polypeptide(L)'
;MPRNRLQRSNFLCILIGIVIFVIIFVVAGSLALYWCSEEEVEEPDVPPSNLVELPDCQCPPFKLMDQDDIRKNTRGQYLRNLQTWNPIIEHNTEYPCWFNIECQAVPGVSSYFTILFRSNGNPIYINRVINNQSTFVPQPREIGDFKCAQHTDGSYQWHFHNYPMTDVGFACQADVDSCHCPHIETEDPKGVGVQRRFREAPDQCYLYTAYCDTDDYYDVYVPFLYSKHTVIYNGPDKHNTFYDDLICIKEDSNVFNWYYSNKKLEDVDIKCGTIAEEFRIERVCSCEPFTVISKIEKLAKYKHSRVWRYIGQELGENSWKEDGKFNITCDEGFTGVVFSDNYDPIVLSGNYITCAYNPLSNDLHMWVVDSIRVINPAGGCFKKL
;
A
#
# COMPACT_ATOMS: atom_id res chain seq x y z
N MET A 1 7.82 12.50 -36.10
CA MET A 1 6.55 13.12 -35.67
C MET A 1 5.42 12.70 -36.60
N PRO A 2 4.55 11.77 -36.18
CA PRO A 2 3.24 11.59 -36.80
C PRO A 2 2.15 12.26 -35.96
N ARG A 3 1.17 12.83 -36.66
CA ARG A 3 0.06 13.65 -36.14
C ARG A 3 -0.95 12.80 -35.36
N ASN A 4 -1.31 13.25 -34.16
CA ASN A 4 -2.49 12.76 -33.43
C ASN A 4 -3.76 13.02 -34.24
N ARG A 5 -4.55 11.96 -34.47
CA ARG A 5 -5.94 12.07 -34.93
C ARG A 5 -6.79 12.57 -33.78
N LEU A 6 -7.56 13.64 -34.01
CA LEU A 6 -8.60 14.10 -33.11
C LEU A 6 -9.71 13.04 -33.04
N GLN A 7 -9.94 12.49 -31.86
CA GLN A 7 -11.11 11.67 -31.53
C GLN A 7 -12.33 12.61 -31.50
N ARG A 8 -13.30 12.39 -32.39
CA ARG A 8 -14.56 13.15 -32.41
C ARG A 8 -15.48 12.58 -31.33
N SER A 9 -15.69 13.34 -30.26
CA SER A 9 -16.86 13.17 -29.39
C SER A 9 -18.09 13.74 -30.09
N ASN A 10 -19.15 12.94 -30.19
CA ASN A 10 -20.46 13.42 -30.64
C ASN A 10 -21.20 13.97 -29.42
N PHE A 11 -21.27 15.30 -29.31
CA PHE A 11 -22.10 15.94 -28.29
C PHE A 11 -23.50 16.18 -28.84
N LEU A 12 -24.51 15.58 -28.21
CA LEU A 12 -25.91 15.92 -28.40
C LEU A 12 -26.34 16.83 -27.24
N CYS A 13 -26.32 18.14 -27.42
CA CYS A 13 -26.80 19.08 -26.40
C CYS A 13 -28.21 19.57 -26.76
N ILE A 14 -29.15 19.45 -25.82
CA ILE A 14 -30.55 19.87 -25.96
C ILE A 14 -30.71 21.23 -25.28
N LEU A 15 -31.30 22.21 -25.98
CA LEU A 15 -31.61 23.52 -25.42
C LEU A 15 -32.98 23.47 -24.72
N ILE A 16 -32.99 23.60 -23.39
CA ILE A 16 -34.24 23.70 -22.61
C ILE A 16 -34.41 25.14 -22.14
N GLY A 17 -35.39 25.85 -22.71
CA GLY A 17 -35.77 27.19 -22.27
C GLY A 17 -36.72 27.13 -21.07
N ILE A 18 -36.27 27.57 -19.89
CA ILE A 18 -37.12 27.70 -18.70
C ILE A 18 -37.55 29.17 -18.59
N VAL A 19 -38.86 29.44 -18.71
CA VAL A 19 -39.44 30.77 -18.46
C VAL A 19 -39.87 30.83 -17.00
N ILE A 20 -39.10 31.51 -16.17
CA ILE A 20 -39.43 31.74 -14.76
C ILE A 20 -40.27 33.02 -14.66
N PHE A 21 -41.56 32.89 -14.32
CA PHE A 21 -42.41 34.02 -13.96
C PHE A 21 -42.24 34.32 -12.47
N VAL A 22 -41.37 35.29 -12.14
CA VAL A 22 -41.36 35.92 -10.81
C VAL A 22 -41.98 37.30 -10.95
N ILE A 23 -43.06 37.50 -10.20
CA ILE A 23 -43.77 38.76 -10.08
C ILE A 23 -42.91 39.72 -9.24
N ILE A 24 -42.55 40.84 -9.87
CA ILE A 24 -42.05 42.12 -9.32
C ILE A 24 -40.51 42.29 -9.24
N PHE A 25 -40.08 43.36 -9.92
CA PHE A 25 -38.75 43.97 -10.12
C PHE A 25 -37.87 43.45 -11.29
N VAL A 26 -37.93 44.26 -12.36
CA VAL A 26 -37.13 44.36 -13.58
C VAL A 26 -35.64 44.04 -13.39
N VAL A 27 -35.21 42.84 -13.80
CA VAL A 27 -34.00 42.58 -14.63
C VAL A 27 -34.27 41.29 -15.41
N ALA A 28 -34.58 41.39 -16.71
CA ALA A 28 -34.74 40.22 -17.58
C ALA A 28 -33.35 39.69 -17.97
N GLY A 29 -32.86 38.68 -17.26
CA GLY A 29 -31.68 37.90 -17.64
C GLY A 29 -32.10 36.50 -18.10
N SER A 30 -31.87 36.19 -19.37
CA SER A 30 -32.09 34.85 -19.92
C SER A 30 -31.00 33.90 -19.40
N LEU A 31 -31.32 32.97 -18.51
CA LEU A 31 -30.42 31.87 -18.15
C LEU A 31 -30.55 30.75 -19.20
N ALA A 32 -29.51 30.54 -19.99
CA ALA A 32 -29.36 29.34 -20.81
C ALA A 32 -28.59 28.29 -19.99
N LEU A 33 -29.28 27.24 -19.57
CA LEU A 33 -28.65 26.06 -18.96
C LEU A 33 -28.34 25.06 -20.08
N TYR A 34 -27.06 24.75 -20.27
CA TYR A 34 -26.63 23.67 -21.14
C TYR A 34 -26.58 22.39 -20.33
N TRP A 35 -27.44 21.44 -20.67
CA TRP A 35 -27.38 20.06 -20.19
C TRP A 35 -26.76 19.24 -21.32
N CYS A 36 -25.52 18.82 -21.14
CA CYS A 36 -24.88 17.86 -22.03
C CYS A 36 -24.70 16.58 -21.23
N SER A 37 -25.45 15.54 -21.63
CA SER A 37 -25.32 14.19 -21.10
C SER A 37 -24.14 13.53 -21.82
N GLU A 38 -23.16 13.02 -21.08
CA GLU A 38 -22.22 12.04 -21.61
C GLU A 38 -23.00 10.72 -21.74
N GLU A 39 -23.30 10.31 -22.97
CA GLU A 39 -23.63 8.91 -23.24
C GLU A 39 -22.31 8.13 -23.14
N GLU A 40 -22.18 7.30 -22.10
CA GLU A 40 -21.14 6.25 -22.07
C GLU A 40 -21.42 5.31 -23.25
N VAL A 41 -20.57 5.40 -24.26
CA VAL A 41 -20.53 4.39 -25.32
C VAL A 41 -19.92 3.15 -24.69
N GLU A 42 -20.75 2.16 -24.37
CA GLU A 42 -20.29 0.81 -24.01
C GLU A 42 -19.48 0.25 -25.19
N GLU A 43 -18.16 0.28 -25.08
CA GLU A 43 -17.28 -0.45 -25.99
C GLU A 43 -17.52 -1.96 -25.77
N PRO A 44 -17.62 -2.76 -26.84
CA PRO A 44 -17.84 -4.19 -26.72
C PRO A 44 -16.70 -4.87 -25.94
N ASP A 45 -17.06 -5.61 -24.89
CA ASP A 45 -16.16 -6.40 -24.04
C ASP A 45 -15.35 -7.40 -24.87
N VAL A 46 -14.14 -7.00 -25.27
CA VAL A 46 -13.10 -7.94 -25.65
C VAL A 46 -12.60 -8.56 -24.34
N PRO A 47 -12.70 -9.89 -24.14
CA PRO A 47 -12.22 -10.51 -22.92
C PRO A 47 -10.72 -10.20 -22.76
N PRO A 48 -10.28 -9.76 -21.57
CA PRO A 48 -8.90 -9.34 -21.36
C PRO A 48 -7.93 -10.48 -21.70
N SER A 49 -7.07 -10.27 -22.70
CA SER A 49 -6.09 -11.25 -23.17
C SER A 49 -4.93 -11.50 -22.19
N ASN A 50 -5.01 -10.91 -21.00
CA ASN A 50 -4.01 -10.89 -19.96
C ASN A 50 -4.49 -11.55 -18.65
N LEU A 51 -5.46 -12.46 -18.73
CA LEU A 51 -5.81 -13.34 -17.62
C LEU A 51 -4.96 -14.61 -17.65
N VAL A 52 -4.57 -15.08 -16.46
CA VAL A 52 -3.92 -16.37 -16.28
C VAL A 52 -4.94 -17.32 -15.66
N GLU A 53 -5.33 -18.32 -16.43
CA GLU A 53 -6.20 -19.39 -15.96
C GLU A 53 -5.39 -20.44 -15.20
N LEU A 54 -5.92 -20.87 -14.06
CA LEU A 54 -5.41 -21.99 -13.29
C LEU A 54 -6.35 -23.18 -13.48
N PRO A 55 -6.11 -24.06 -14.47
CA PRO A 55 -7.12 -25.02 -14.95
C PRO A 55 -7.67 -25.96 -13.88
N ASP A 56 -6.88 -26.25 -12.84
CA ASP A 56 -7.27 -27.15 -11.75
C ASP A 56 -7.61 -26.41 -10.44
N CYS A 57 -7.58 -25.07 -10.42
CA CYS A 57 -7.89 -24.26 -9.24
C CYS A 57 -9.30 -23.66 -9.31
N GLN A 58 -10.04 -23.73 -8.21
CA GLN A 58 -11.42 -23.22 -8.14
C GLN A 58 -11.49 -21.68 -7.98
N CYS A 59 -10.36 -21.02 -7.70
CA CYS A 59 -10.33 -19.58 -7.51
C CYS A 59 -10.38 -18.82 -8.84
N PRO A 60 -10.82 -17.55 -8.82
CA PRO A 60 -10.84 -16.70 -10.00
C PRO A 60 -9.44 -16.56 -10.61
N PRO A 61 -9.34 -16.43 -11.95
CA PRO A 61 -8.08 -16.13 -12.60
C PRO A 61 -7.52 -14.79 -12.11
N PHE A 62 -6.21 -14.64 -12.13
CA PHE A 62 -5.55 -13.35 -11.86
C PHE A 62 -5.14 -12.67 -13.16
N LYS A 63 -5.03 -11.35 -13.08
CA LYS A 63 -4.63 -10.50 -14.22
C LYS A 63 -3.12 -10.26 -14.25
N LEU A 64 -2.51 -10.30 -15.43
CA LEU A 64 -1.19 -9.72 -15.66
C LEU A 64 -1.39 -8.22 -15.91
N MET A 65 -1.04 -7.43 -14.90
CA MET A 65 -1.29 -6.00 -14.86
C MET A 65 -0.34 -5.28 -15.81
N ASP A 66 -0.89 -4.52 -16.75
CA ASP A 66 -0.11 -3.61 -17.58
C ASP A 66 0.02 -2.21 -16.95
N GLN A 67 0.66 -1.30 -17.68
CA GLN A 67 0.87 0.06 -17.21
C GLN A 67 -0.44 0.84 -17.00
N ASP A 68 -1.43 0.61 -17.85
CA ASP A 68 -2.72 1.31 -17.80
C ASP A 68 -3.60 0.75 -16.68
N ASP A 69 -3.51 -0.55 -16.41
CA ASP A 69 -4.11 -1.16 -15.22
C ASP A 69 -3.57 -0.55 -13.93
N ILE A 70 -2.24 -0.38 -13.83
CA ILE A 70 -1.60 0.23 -12.65
C ILE A 70 -2.00 1.71 -12.50
N ARG A 71 -2.11 2.45 -13.61
CA ARG A 71 -2.61 3.84 -13.61
C ARG A 71 -4.03 3.95 -13.05
N LYS A 72 -4.89 2.98 -13.38
CA LYS A 72 -6.29 2.92 -12.92
C LYS A 72 -6.44 2.32 -11.52
N ASN A 73 -5.43 1.61 -11.01
CA ASN A 73 -5.45 1.06 -9.67
C ASN A 73 -5.34 2.18 -8.61
N THR A 74 -6.45 2.53 -7.96
CA THR A 74 -6.55 3.64 -6.99
C THR A 74 -5.44 3.69 -5.94
N ARG A 75 -5.00 2.52 -5.44
CA ARG A 75 -3.98 2.42 -4.37
C ARG A 75 -2.57 2.16 -4.90
N GLY A 76 -2.43 1.69 -6.13
CA GLY A 76 -1.17 1.43 -6.84
C GLY A 76 -0.74 2.54 -7.80
N GLN A 77 -1.60 3.53 -8.06
CA GLN A 77 -1.37 4.58 -9.06
C GLN A 77 -0.09 5.40 -8.87
N TYR A 78 0.50 5.43 -7.67
CA TYR A 78 1.79 6.09 -7.46
C TYR A 78 2.93 5.40 -8.23
N LEU A 79 2.76 4.12 -8.57
CA LEU A 79 3.70 3.32 -9.36
C LEU A 79 3.50 3.47 -10.88
N ARG A 80 2.62 4.37 -11.33
CA ARG A 80 2.18 4.52 -12.73
C ARG A 80 3.25 4.92 -13.75
N ASN A 81 4.40 5.39 -13.27
CA ASN A 81 5.49 5.87 -14.11
C ASN A 81 6.68 4.90 -14.15
N LEU A 82 6.63 3.82 -13.37
CA LEU A 82 7.64 2.78 -13.42
C LEU A 82 7.41 1.88 -14.62
N GLN A 83 8.46 1.57 -15.36
CA GLN A 83 8.39 0.59 -16.45
C GLN A 83 7.82 -0.73 -15.92
N THR A 84 6.78 -1.23 -16.58
CA THR A 84 6.01 -2.41 -16.18
C THR A 84 6.08 -3.48 -17.25
N TRP A 85 6.19 -4.75 -16.86
CA TRP A 85 6.10 -5.90 -17.75
C TRP A 85 5.49 -7.11 -17.03
N ASN A 86 5.11 -8.11 -17.82
CA ASN A 86 4.45 -9.30 -17.32
C ASN A 86 5.44 -10.23 -16.59
N PRO A 87 5.09 -10.75 -15.41
CA PRO A 87 5.80 -11.87 -14.82
C PRO A 87 5.53 -13.16 -15.60
N ILE A 88 6.41 -14.13 -15.42
CA ILE A 88 6.18 -15.52 -15.78
C ILE A 88 5.49 -16.17 -14.59
N ILE A 89 4.39 -16.86 -14.85
CA ILE A 89 3.64 -17.61 -13.85
C ILE A 89 3.70 -19.08 -14.22
N GLU A 90 4.28 -19.89 -13.33
CA GLU A 90 4.39 -21.33 -13.50
C GLU A 90 3.45 -22.04 -12.53
N HIS A 91 2.67 -22.98 -13.05
CA HIS A 91 1.69 -23.72 -12.28
C HIS A 91 2.29 -25.01 -11.74
N ASN A 92 1.96 -25.35 -10.49
CA ASN A 92 2.32 -26.63 -9.93
C ASN A 92 1.32 -27.70 -10.40
N THR A 93 1.79 -28.67 -11.18
CA THR A 93 0.95 -29.75 -11.71
C THR A 93 0.46 -30.73 -10.64
N GLU A 94 1.14 -30.81 -9.49
CA GLU A 94 0.75 -31.67 -8.37
C GLU A 94 -0.20 -30.96 -7.40
N TYR A 95 -0.10 -29.62 -7.31
CA TYR A 95 -0.88 -28.79 -6.41
C TYR A 95 -1.59 -27.67 -7.19
N PRO A 96 -2.81 -27.91 -7.70
CA PRO A 96 -3.54 -27.04 -8.62
C PRO A 96 -3.64 -25.54 -8.32
N CYS A 97 -3.65 -25.16 -7.04
CA CYS A 97 -3.77 -23.78 -6.60
C CYS A 97 -2.44 -23.17 -6.12
N TRP A 98 -1.32 -23.83 -6.44
CA TRP A 98 0.02 -23.39 -6.12
C TRP A 98 0.70 -22.96 -7.41
N PHE A 99 1.34 -21.79 -7.35
CA PHE A 99 1.99 -21.20 -8.50
C PHE A 99 3.21 -20.41 -8.05
N ASN A 100 4.19 -20.40 -8.94
CA ASN A 100 5.44 -19.71 -8.77
C ASN A 100 5.48 -18.49 -9.69
N ILE A 101 5.98 -17.37 -9.18
CA ILE A 101 6.07 -16.11 -9.90
C ILE A 101 7.54 -15.78 -10.14
N GLU A 102 7.88 -15.49 -11.38
CA GLU A 102 9.19 -14.99 -11.77
C GLU A 102 9.07 -13.66 -12.51
N CYS A 103 9.89 -12.70 -12.09
CA CYS A 103 10.19 -11.50 -12.87
C CYS A 103 11.60 -11.61 -13.42
N GLN A 104 11.71 -11.54 -14.73
CA GLN A 104 13.00 -11.48 -15.42
C GLN A 104 13.39 -10.04 -15.73
N ALA A 105 14.69 -9.77 -15.73
CA ALA A 105 15.24 -8.51 -16.18
C ALA A 105 14.85 -8.23 -17.63
N VAL A 106 14.56 -6.97 -17.95
CA VAL A 106 14.27 -6.50 -19.30
C VAL A 106 15.37 -5.54 -19.76
N PRO A 107 15.53 -5.28 -21.07
CA PRO A 107 16.58 -4.39 -21.56
C PRO A 107 16.56 -3.04 -20.85
N GLY A 108 17.70 -2.68 -20.22
CA GLY A 108 17.87 -1.42 -19.48
C GLY A 108 17.42 -1.45 -18.02
N VAL A 109 16.92 -2.57 -17.50
CA VAL A 109 16.45 -2.71 -16.11
C VAL A 109 17.11 -3.91 -15.44
N SER A 110 17.98 -3.64 -14.46
CA SER A 110 18.66 -4.68 -13.66
C SER A 110 18.11 -4.82 -12.25
N SER A 111 17.29 -3.87 -11.79
CA SER A 111 16.69 -3.86 -10.46
C SER A 111 15.19 -3.66 -10.59
N TYR A 112 14.40 -4.48 -9.89
CA TYR A 112 12.95 -4.56 -10.07
C TYR A 112 12.23 -5.26 -8.93
N PHE A 113 10.92 -5.04 -8.84
CA PHE A 113 10.03 -5.74 -7.94
C PHE A 113 9.10 -6.70 -8.67
N THR A 114 8.74 -7.79 -7.99
CA THR A 114 7.51 -8.56 -8.26
C THR A 114 6.42 -8.04 -7.32
N ILE A 115 5.26 -7.65 -7.87
CA ILE A 115 4.21 -6.97 -7.11
C ILE A 115 2.85 -7.64 -7.33
N LEU A 116 2.11 -7.83 -6.24
CA LEU A 116 0.69 -8.17 -6.22
C LEU A 116 -0.15 -6.90 -6.06
N PHE A 117 -0.91 -6.55 -7.09
CA PHE A 117 -1.93 -5.52 -7.09
C PHE A 117 -3.29 -6.10 -6.72
N ARG A 118 -4.14 -5.24 -6.16
CA ARG A 118 -5.50 -5.57 -5.71
C ARG A 118 -6.39 -4.34 -5.74
N SER A 119 -7.69 -4.53 -5.88
CA SER A 119 -8.66 -3.42 -5.89
C SER A 119 -8.90 -2.85 -4.49
N ASN A 120 -8.85 -3.71 -3.47
CA ASN A 120 -9.26 -3.39 -2.10
C ASN A 120 -8.15 -2.86 -1.18
N GLY A 121 -6.93 -2.63 -1.68
CA GLY A 121 -5.80 -2.31 -0.82
C GLY A 121 -4.52 -1.91 -1.54
N ASN A 122 -3.50 -1.56 -0.75
CA ASN A 122 -2.17 -1.21 -1.26
C ASN A 122 -1.48 -2.40 -1.92
N PRO A 123 -0.64 -2.20 -2.94
CA PRO A 123 0.15 -3.28 -3.51
C PRO A 123 1.01 -4.01 -2.46
N ILE A 124 1.23 -5.31 -2.66
CA ILE A 124 2.15 -6.12 -1.85
C ILE A 124 3.40 -6.39 -2.68
N TYR A 125 4.55 -5.96 -2.18
CA TYR A 125 5.85 -6.32 -2.76
C TYR A 125 6.20 -7.75 -2.37
N ILE A 126 6.35 -8.62 -3.36
CA ILE A 126 6.60 -10.05 -3.16
C ILE A 126 8.09 -10.33 -3.17
N ASN A 127 8.83 -9.73 -4.10
CA ASN A 127 10.28 -9.90 -4.20
C ASN A 127 10.91 -8.61 -4.71
N ARG A 128 12.15 -8.36 -4.29
CA ARG A 128 13.02 -7.32 -4.84
C ARG A 128 14.26 -7.98 -5.43
N VAL A 129 14.57 -7.60 -6.66
CA VAL A 129 15.82 -7.96 -7.33
C VAL A 129 16.61 -6.69 -7.50
N ILE A 130 17.89 -6.75 -7.16
CA ILE A 130 18.83 -5.66 -7.34
C ILE A 130 20.02 -6.21 -8.11
N ASN A 131 20.36 -5.57 -9.23
CA ASN A 131 21.43 -6.00 -10.11
C ASN A 131 21.34 -7.49 -10.48
N ASN A 132 20.15 -7.95 -10.86
CA ASN A 132 19.81 -9.34 -11.22
C ASN A 132 20.02 -10.36 -10.09
N GLN A 133 20.09 -9.92 -8.83
CA GLN A 133 20.16 -10.79 -7.66
C GLN A 133 18.98 -10.52 -6.73
N SER A 134 18.23 -11.56 -6.37
CA SER A 134 17.20 -11.44 -5.33
C SER A 134 17.81 -10.99 -4.02
N THR A 135 17.15 -10.04 -3.34
CA THR A 135 17.64 -9.49 -2.06
C THR A 135 17.37 -10.39 -0.87
N PHE A 136 16.47 -11.36 -1.00
CA PHE A 136 16.04 -12.24 0.09
C PHE A 136 16.01 -13.71 -0.31
N VAL A 137 15.08 -14.11 -1.18
CA VAL A 137 14.95 -15.51 -1.64
C VAL A 137 15.11 -15.62 -3.15
N PRO A 138 15.71 -16.70 -3.68
CA PRO A 138 15.76 -16.94 -5.12
C PRO A 138 14.37 -16.93 -5.76
N GLN A 139 14.33 -16.52 -7.03
CA GLN A 139 13.17 -16.73 -7.89
C GLN A 139 13.26 -18.10 -8.59
N PRO A 140 12.13 -18.69 -9.02
CA PRO A 140 10.76 -18.19 -8.90
C PRO A 140 10.20 -18.37 -7.48
N ARG A 141 9.13 -17.64 -7.15
CA ARG A 141 8.65 -17.54 -5.75
C ARG A 141 7.14 -17.71 -5.59
N GLU A 142 6.76 -18.39 -4.52
CA GLU A 142 5.40 -18.43 -3.97
C GLU A 142 5.18 -17.33 -2.90
N ILE A 143 3.93 -16.92 -2.75
CA ILE A 143 3.51 -16.00 -1.69
C ILE A 143 2.92 -16.85 -0.56
N GLY A 144 3.71 -17.13 0.49
CA GLY A 144 3.41 -18.20 1.44
C GLY A 144 2.00 -18.19 2.05
N ASP A 145 1.47 -17.03 2.42
CA ASP A 145 0.11 -16.90 2.99
C ASP A 145 -0.98 -16.56 1.96
N PHE A 146 -0.64 -16.53 0.67
CA PHE A 146 -1.60 -16.35 -0.41
C PHE A 146 -2.11 -17.70 -0.89
N LYS A 147 -3.40 -17.95 -0.70
CA LYS A 147 -4.00 -19.26 -1.00
C LYS A 147 -5.40 -19.13 -1.58
N CYS A 148 -5.79 -20.14 -2.35
CA CYS A 148 -7.18 -20.33 -2.73
C CYS A 148 -7.95 -21.02 -1.59
N ALA A 149 -9.08 -20.46 -1.17
CA ALA A 149 -9.93 -21.07 -0.16
C ALA A 149 -11.41 -20.80 -0.43
N GLN A 150 -12.28 -21.65 0.14
CA GLN A 150 -13.72 -21.46 0.08
C GLN A 150 -14.15 -20.36 1.05
N HIS A 151 -14.92 -19.40 0.56
CA HIS A 151 -15.55 -18.32 1.31
C HIS A 151 -16.87 -18.78 1.97
N THR A 152 -17.43 -17.96 2.86
CA THR A 152 -18.62 -18.32 3.65
C THR A 152 -19.88 -18.55 2.82
N ASP A 153 -19.94 -17.98 1.61
CA ASP A 153 -21.03 -18.16 0.65
C ASP A 153 -20.86 -19.41 -0.25
N GLY A 154 -19.79 -20.18 -0.03
CA GLY A 154 -19.45 -21.36 -0.82
C GLY A 154 -18.65 -21.07 -2.09
N SER A 155 -18.46 -19.80 -2.47
CA SER A 155 -17.57 -19.41 -3.57
C SER A 155 -16.10 -19.63 -3.20
N TYR A 156 -15.21 -19.74 -4.18
CA TYR A 156 -13.77 -19.79 -3.94
C TYR A 156 -13.14 -18.44 -4.24
N GLN A 157 -12.27 -17.98 -3.35
CA GLN A 157 -11.62 -16.68 -3.44
C GLN A 157 -10.15 -16.81 -3.03
N TRP A 158 -9.34 -15.85 -3.48
CA TRP A 158 -7.98 -15.72 -2.98
C TRP A 158 -8.00 -15.15 -1.57
N HIS A 159 -7.14 -15.66 -0.69
CA HIS A 159 -6.96 -15.14 0.66
C HIS A 159 -5.51 -14.76 0.87
N PHE A 160 -5.28 -13.69 1.64
CA PHE A 160 -3.97 -13.34 2.17
C PHE A 160 -4.10 -13.17 3.68
N HIS A 161 -3.24 -13.84 4.47
CA HIS A 161 -3.40 -13.91 5.93
C HIS A 161 -4.83 -14.24 6.40
N ASN A 162 -5.50 -15.16 5.68
CA ASN A 162 -6.87 -15.64 5.90
C ASN A 162 -8.02 -14.67 5.64
N TYR A 163 -7.76 -13.48 5.10
CA TYR A 163 -8.82 -12.55 4.69
C TYR A 163 -8.96 -12.51 3.15
N PRO A 164 -10.19 -12.55 2.61
CA PRO A 164 -10.41 -12.63 1.16
C PRO A 164 -9.85 -11.40 0.42
N MET A 165 -9.37 -11.64 -0.79
CA MET A 165 -8.84 -10.66 -1.71
C MET A 165 -9.63 -10.70 -3.02
N THR A 166 -10.06 -9.54 -3.47
CA THR A 166 -10.78 -9.34 -4.73
C THR A 166 -9.87 -8.69 -5.77
N ASP A 167 -10.10 -9.02 -7.04
CA ASP A 167 -9.45 -8.42 -8.22
C ASP A 167 -7.92 -8.36 -8.11
N VAL A 168 -7.31 -9.54 -8.04
CA VAL A 168 -5.87 -9.70 -7.88
C VAL A 168 -5.16 -9.70 -9.23
N GLY A 169 -3.97 -9.08 -9.27
CA GLY A 169 -3.13 -9.11 -10.46
C GLY A 169 -1.66 -8.94 -10.14
N PHE A 170 -0.80 -9.46 -11.02
CA PHE A 170 0.64 -9.45 -10.85
C PHE A 170 1.32 -8.60 -11.93
N ALA A 171 2.39 -7.93 -11.55
CA ALA A 171 3.28 -7.23 -12.46
C ALA A 171 4.72 -7.25 -11.96
N CYS A 172 5.65 -7.10 -12.90
CA CYS A 172 7.02 -6.72 -12.63
C CYS A 172 7.17 -5.22 -12.84
N GLN A 173 7.85 -4.52 -11.94
CA GLN A 173 8.09 -3.09 -12.07
C GLN A 173 9.54 -2.73 -11.81
N ALA A 174 10.07 -1.83 -12.64
CA ALA A 174 11.43 -1.33 -12.51
C ALA A 174 11.64 -0.58 -11.19
N ASP A 175 12.81 -0.76 -10.59
CA ASP A 175 13.26 -0.12 -9.36
C ASP A 175 14.65 0.49 -9.59
N VAL A 176 14.75 1.45 -10.51
CA VAL A 176 16.04 1.94 -11.04
C VAL A 176 16.33 3.40 -10.67
N ASP A 177 15.41 4.06 -9.99
CA ASP A 177 15.43 5.51 -9.80
C ASP A 177 16.00 5.96 -8.45
N SER A 178 16.45 5.04 -7.60
CA SER A 178 16.86 5.38 -6.24
C SER A 178 17.93 6.49 -6.19
N CYS A 179 18.85 6.53 -7.15
CA CYS A 179 19.90 7.54 -7.25
C CYS A 179 19.40 8.95 -7.62
N HIS A 180 18.19 9.06 -8.15
CA HIS A 180 17.56 10.34 -8.48
C HIS A 180 16.72 10.90 -7.33
N CYS A 181 16.44 10.10 -6.30
CA CYS A 181 15.66 10.57 -5.16
C CYS A 181 16.45 11.54 -4.27
N PRO A 182 15.74 12.37 -3.48
CA PRO A 182 16.35 13.17 -2.42
C PRO A 182 17.23 12.31 -1.52
N HIS A 183 18.34 12.91 -1.07
CA HIS A 183 19.21 12.26 -0.10
C HIS A 183 18.43 11.94 1.18
N ILE A 184 18.70 10.78 1.77
CA ILE A 184 18.19 10.41 3.09
C ILE A 184 19.21 10.90 4.12
N GLU A 185 18.82 11.83 4.98
CA GLU A 185 19.71 12.36 6.00
C GLU A 185 20.03 11.28 7.05
N THR A 186 21.29 11.20 7.46
CA THR A 186 21.77 10.17 8.41
C THR A 186 22.68 10.78 9.48
N GLU A 187 22.71 12.10 9.58
CA GLU A 187 23.46 12.82 10.61
C GLU A 187 22.66 12.80 11.91
N ASP A 188 22.86 11.77 12.73
CA ASP A 188 22.29 11.67 14.07
C ASP A 188 23.37 11.91 15.14
N PRO A 189 23.22 12.93 16.01
CA PRO A 189 24.09 13.11 17.18
C PRO A 189 24.16 11.89 18.10
N LYS A 190 23.13 11.02 18.07
CA LYS A 190 23.08 9.76 18.83
C LYS A 190 23.75 8.58 18.13
N GLY A 191 24.40 8.79 16.97
CA GLY A 191 25.32 7.82 16.37
C GLY A 191 24.65 6.73 15.52
N VAL A 192 23.70 7.10 14.65
CA VAL A 192 23.19 6.13 13.66
C VAL A 192 24.32 5.72 12.70
N GLY A 193 24.58 4.42 12.64
CA GLY A 193 25.49 3.83 11.67
C GLY A 193 24.71 3.40 10.44
N VAL A 194 25.13 3.86 9.25
CA VAL A 194 24.52 3.45 7.97
C VAL A 194 25.56 2.87 7.02
N GLN A 195 25.21 1.77 6.36
CA GLN A 195 26.02 1.14 5.34
C GLN A 195 25.19 0.88 4.08
N ARG A 196 25.67 1.34 2.92
CA ARG A 196 25.05 0.97 1.63
C ARG A 196 25.11 -0.55 1.43
N ARG A 197 23.95 -1.17 1.18
CA ARG A 197 23.81 -2.63 1.00
C ARG A 197 24.30 -3.11 -0.37
N PHE A 198 24.00 -2.34 -1.41
CA PHE A 198 24.20 -2.77 -2.80
C PHE A 198 25.19 -1.83 -3.50
N ARG A 199 26.44 -1.82 -3.04
CA ARG A 199 27.48 -0.89 -3.54
C ARG A 199 27.80 -1.07 -5.02
N GLU A 200 27.61 -2.28 -5.54
CA GLU A 200 27.90 -2.64 -6.92
C GLU A 200 26.72 -2.38 -7.87
N ALA A 201 25.53 -2.07 -7.33
CA ALA A 201 24.36 -1.74 -8.13
C ALA A 201 24.35 -0.24 -8.45
N PRO A 202 24.54 0.16 -9.73
CA PRO A 202 24.73 1.56 -10.11
C PRO A 202 23.46 2.41 -9.97
N ASP A 203 22.30 1.77 -9.92
CA ASP A 203 20.96 2.35 -9.79
C ASP A 203 20.44 2.34 -8.34
N GLN A 204 21.21 1.78 -7.38
CA GLN A 204 20.86 1.67 -5.95
C GLN A 204 21.74 2.54 -5.04
N CYS A 205 21.38 3.81 -4.85
CA CYS A 205 22.18 4.77 -4.08
C CYS A 205 21.89 4.77 -2.57
N TYR A 206 20.61 4.80 -2.19
CA TYR A 206 20.21 5.13 -0.81
C TYR A 206 19.50 3.96 -0.10
N LEU A 207 19.84 2.73 -0.46
CA LEU A 207 19.41 1.53 0.25
C LEU A 207 20.44 1.16 1.31
N TYR A 208 20.09 1.43 2.56
CA TYR A 208 20.97 1.28 3.71
C TYR A 208 20.62 0.07 4.57
N THR A 209 21.66 -0.51 5.16
CA THR A 209 21.60 -1.16 6.48
C THR A 209 21.80 -0.06 7.50
N ALA A 210 20.87 0.08 8.43
CA ALA A 210 21.00 1.00 9.55
C ALA A 210 21.16 0.23 10.86
N TYR A 211 21.94 0.77 11.79
CA TYR A 211 22.10 0.26 13.14
C TYR A 211 22.37 1.44 14.10
N CYS A 212 22.17 1.21 15.40
CA CYS A 212 22.47 2.19 16.43
C CYS A 212 23.71 1.76 17.22
N ASP A 213 24.73 2.63 17.24
CA ASP A 213 25.93 2.40 18.05
C ASP A 213 25.64 2.73 19.51
N THR A 214 25.13 1.77 20.27
CA THR A 214 24.93 1.92 21.72
C THR A 214 25.52 0.76 22.50
N ASP A 215 26.41 1.07 23.45
CA ASP A 215 26.97 0.13 24.43
C ASP A 215 25.97 -0.27 25.53
N ASP A 216 24.78 0.34 25.56
CA ASP A 216 23.82 0.14 26.64
C ASP A 216 22.90 -1.05 26.35
N TYR A 217 23.15 -2.16 27.06
CA TYR A 217 22.44 -3.43 26.89
C TYR A 217 20.95 -3.36 27.29
N TYR A 218 20.54 -2.32 28.01
CA TYR A 218 19.23 -2.24 28.67
C TYR A 218 18.17 -1.48 27.88
N ASP A 219 18.55 -0.43 27.14
CA ASP A 219 17.65 0.31 26.26
C ASP A 219 17.98 -0.02 24.81
N VAL A 220 17.16 -0.85 24.17
CA VAL A 220 17.38 -1.23 22.77
C VAL A 220 17.05 -0.03 21.88
N TYR A 221 18.06 0.79 21.60
CA TYR A 221 18.00 1.80 20.56
C TYR A 221 17.91 1.11 19.20
N VAL A 222 16.97 1.58 18.39
CA VAL A 222 16.73 1.06 17.04
C VAL A 222 16.68 2.22 16.05
N PRO A 223 17.14 2.01 14.82
CA PRO A 223 17.07 3.02 13.79
C PRO A 223 15.62 3.10 13.25
N PHE A 224 15.08 4.31 13.23
CA PHE A 224 13.79 4.64 12.64
C PHE A 224 14.00 5.44 11.35
N LEU A 225 13.11 5.24 10.39
CA LEU A 225 13.03 6.09 9.20
C LEU A 225 11.99 7.17 9.48
N TYR A 226 12.42 8.41 9.63
CA TYR A 226 11.52 9.53 9.83
C TYR A 226 11.16 10.19 8.51
N SER A 227 9.98 10.75 8.50
CA SER A 227 9.52 11.74 7.56
C SER A 227 8.72 12.77 8.34
N LYS A 228 8.58 13.98 7.81
CA LYS A 228 7.85 15.12 8.41
C LYS A 228 6.54 14.78 9.16
N HIS A 229 5.82 13.74 8.75
CA HIS A 229 4.52 13.37 9.33
C HIS A 229 4.41 11.90 9.76
N THR A 230 5.51 11.12 9.77
CA THR A 230 5.46 9.70 10.11
C THR A 230 6.83 9.19 10.55
N VAL A 231 6.86 8.22 11.44
CA VAL A 231 8.06 7.51 11.88
C VAL A 231 7.83 6.05 11.53
N ILE A 232 8.75 5.41 10.83
CA ILE A 232 8.60 4.03 10.35
C ILE A 232 9.58 3.13 11.09
N TYR A 233 9.05 2.02 11.62
CA TYR A 233 9.81 0.99 12.33
C TYR A 233 9.52 -0.39 11.72
N ASN A 234 10.55 -1.05 11.20
CA ASN A 234 10.33 -2.30 10.48
C ASN A 234 10.38 -3.56 11.35
N GLY A 235 10.36 -3.42 12.67
CA GLY A 235 10.38 -4.56 13.58
C GLY A 235 11.56 -5.50 13.36
N PRO A 236 12.82 -4.99 13.33
CA PRO A 236 13.96 -5.81 13.01
C PRO A 236 14.14 -6.91 14.08
N ASP A 237 14.41 -8.13 13.63
CA ASP A 237 14.74 -9.25 14.54
C ASP A 237 16.18 -9.15 15.10
N LYS A 238 17.01 -8.24 14.56
CA LYS A 238 18.43 -8.04 14.91
C LYS A 238 18.76 -6.55 15.03
N HIS A 239 19.98 -6.23 15.49
CA HIS A 239 20.48 -4.85 15.57
C HIS A 239 20.55 -4.10 14.22
N ASN A 240 20.48 -4.83 13.09
CA ASN A 240 20.48 -4.26 11.75
C ASN A 240 19.04 -4.11 11.24
N THR A 241 18.72 -2.93 10.75
CA THR A 241 17.42 -2.60 10.14
C THR A 241 17.59 -2.31 8.65
N PHE A 242 16.61 -2.75 7.88
CA PHE A 242 16.51 -2.51 6.45
C PHE A 242 15.13 -1.96 6.11
N TYR A 243 15.05 -1.11 5.09
CA TYR A 243 13.80 -0.55 4.59
C TYR A 243 13.50 -1.07 3.17
N ASP A 244 13.24 -2.37 3.04
CA ASP A 244 13.14 -3.03 1.73
C ASP A 244 11.94 -2.58 0.88
N ASP A 245 10.89 -2.03 1.50
CA ASP A 245 9.77 -1.40 0.79
C ASP A 245 10.00 0.07 0.44
N LEU A 246 11.18 0.60 0.76
CA LEU A 246 11.57 1.93 0.34
C LEU A 246 11.88 1.91 -1.16
N ILE A 247 11.10 2.68 -1.91
CA ILE A 247 11.19 2.81 -3.36
C ILE A 247 11.22 4.28 -3.74
N CYS A 248 12.06 4.61 -4.72
CA CYS A 248 12.09 5.94 -5.29
C CYS A 248 11.16 6.01 -6.50
N ILE A 249 10.25 6.97 -6.50
CA ILE A 249 9.23 7.12 -7.53
C ILE A 249 9.38 8.45 -8.23
N LYS A 250 9.47 8.38 -9.56
CA LYS A 250 9.34 9.54 -10.45
C LYS A 250 7.86 9.91 -10.59
N GLU A 251 7.41 10.96 -9.89
CA GLU A 251 6.01 11.44 -9.98
C GLU A 251 5.74 12.19 -11.29
N ASP A 252 6.70 13.03 -11.69
CA ASP A 252 6.68 13.89 -12.89
C ASP A 252 8.08 13.94 -13.53
N SER A 253 8.25 14.66 -14.64
CA SER A 253 9.46 14.62 -15.47
C SER A 253 10.79 14.77 -14.72
N ASN A 254 10.82 15.50 -13.60
CA ASN A 254 12.02 15.72 -12.77
C ASN A 254 11.74 15.67 -11.25
N VAL A 255 10.60 15.13 -10.83
CA VAL A 255 10.22 15.10 -9.42
C VAL A 255 10.27 13.66 -8.94
N PHE A 256 11.20 13.39 -8.02
CA PHE A 256 11.43 12.08 -7.43
C PHE A 256 11.13 12.15 -5.94
N ASN A 257 10.39 11.18 -5.42
CA ASN A 257 10.07 11.10 -4.00
C ASN A 257 10.22 9.67 -3.49
N TRP A 258 10.60 9.57 -2.22
CA TRP A 258 10.58 8.31 -1.52
C TRP A 258 9.16 7.90 -1.17
N TYR A 259 8.88 6.61 -1.36
CA TYR A 259 7.69 5.96 -0.87
C TYR A 259 8.11 4.78 -0.02
N TYR A 260 7.40 4.57 1.08
CA TYR A 260 7.50 3.35 1.86
C TYR A 260 6.13 2.69 1.91
N SER A 261 6.04 1.46 1.38
CA SER A 261 4.75 0.90 0.95
C SER A 261 4.09 1.87 -0.04
N ASN A 262 2.93 2.43 0.27
CA ASN A 262 2.25 3.45 -0.54
C ASN A 262 2.28 4.86 0.09
N LYS A 263 3.05 5.07 1.16
CA LYS A 263 3.16 6.36 1.84
C LYS A 263 4.28 7.18 1.22
N LYS A 264 3.93 8.29 0.58
CA LYS A 264 4.90 9.32 0.19
C LYS A 264 5.60 9.87 1.43
N LEU A 265 6.93 9.93 1.38
CA LEU A 265 7.79 10.45 2.42
C LEU A 265 8.37 11.81 1.98
N GLU A 266 8.42 12.73 2.92
CA GLU A 266 8.99 14.08 2.83
C GLU A 266 10.10 14.24 3.86
N ASP A 267 11.20 14.90 3.48
CA ASP A 267 12.35 15.20 4.35
C ASP A 267 12.81 13.95 5.11
N VAL A 268 13.26 12.95 4.36
CA VAL A 268 13.52 11.60 4.89
C VAL A 268 14.84 11.58 5.63
N ASP A 269 14.81 11.11 6.87
CA ASP A 269 16.01 10.90 7.68
C ASP A 269 15.98 9.56 8.42
N ILE A 270 17.15 9.08 8.84
CA ILE A 270 17.28 7.89 9.70
C ILE A 270 17.94 8.34 10.99
N LYS A 271 17.30 8.06 12.14
CA LYS A 271 17.84 8.35 13.48
C LYS A 271 17.57 7.21 14.45
N CYS A 272 18.36 7.18 15.51
CA CYS A 272 18.25 6.23 16.59
C CYS A 272 17.34 6.78 17.71
N GLY A 273 16.43 5.93 18.16
CA GLY A 273 15.59 6.22 19.32
C GLY A 273 15.14 4.93 20.00
N THR A 274 14.28 5.07 21.00
CA THR A 274 13.58 3.92 21.59
C THR A 274 12.12 3.90 21.15
N ILE A 275 11.52 2.70 21.12
CA ILE A 275 10.09 2.54 20.82
C ILE A 275 9.23 3.35 21.79
N ALA A 276 9.62 3.38 23.07
CA ALA A 276 8.90 4.12 24.10
C ALA A 276 8.96 5.65 23.89
N GLU A 277 10.10 6.19 23.46
CA GLU A 277 10.21 7.62 23.14
C GLU A 277 9.35 8.01 21.94
N GLU A 278 9.40 7.23 20.86
CA GLU A 278 8.74 7.56 19.60
C GLU A 278 7.22 7.35 19.63
N PHE A 279 6.79 6.23 20.21
CA PHE A 279 5.38 5.83 20.20
C PHE A 279 4.65 6.06 21.52
N ARG A 280 5.38 6.31 22.62
CA ARG A 280 4.83 6.44 23.99
C ARG A 280 4.04 5.21 24.44
N ILE A 281 4.37 4.06 23.89
CA ILE A 281 3.76 2.75 24.20
C ILE A 281 4.83 1.67 24.18
N GLU A 282 4.59 0.61 24.93
CA GLU A 282 5.48 -0.55 24.96
C GLU A 282 5.37 -1.37 23.67
N ARG A 283 6.43 -2.12 23.36
CA ARG A 283 6.44 -3.04 22.22
C ARG A 283 5.44 -4.18 22.49
N VAL A 284 4.53 -4.40 21.56
CA VAL A 284 3.51 -5.45 21.65
C VAL A 284 4.07 -6.81 21.22
N CYS A 285 4.69 -6.84 20.05
CA CYS A 285 5.23 -8.03 19.40
C CYS A 285 6.40 -7.64 18.49
N SER A 286 6.82 -8.51 17.57
CA SER A 286 7.92 -8.18 16.66
C SER A 286 7.64 -6.94 15.79
N CYS A 287 6.37 -6.66 15.48
CA CYS A 287 5.92 -5.48 14.74
C CYS A 287 6.03 -4.15 15.52
N GLU A 288 5.75 -3.05 14.82
CA GLU A 288 5.48 -1.73 15.39
C GLU A 288 4.47 -1.79 16.54
N PRO A 289 4.52 -0.87 17.50
CA PRO A 289 3.47 -0.74 18.48
C PRO A 289 2.10 -0.47 17.84
N PHE A 290 1.06 -1.10 18.38
CA PHE A 290 -0.31 -0.89 17.95
C PHE A 290 -1.02 0.06 18.93
N THR A 291 -1.40 1.26 18.48
CA THR A 291 -1.93 2.27 19.42
C THR A 291 -3.42 2.07 19.70
N VAL A 292 -3.79 1.98 20.98
CA VAL A 292 -5.22 2.00 21.38
C VAL A 292 -5.78 3.43 21.36
N ILE A 293 -6.86 3.65 20.61
CA ILE A 293 -7.61 4.90 20.59
C ILE A 293 -8.68 4.85 21.68
N SER A 294 -8.36 5.46 22.81
CA SER A 294 -9.28 5.65 23.94
C SER A 294 -9.80 7.09 24.04
N LYS A 295 -9.27 8.01 23.22
CA LYS A 295 -9.69 9.41 23.17
C LYS A 295 -9.61 9.96 21.74
N ILE A 296 -10.57 10.82 21.36
CA ILE A 296 -10.71 11.34 19.99
C ILE A 296 -9.49 12.17 19.57
N GLU A 297 -8.81 12.83 20.51
CA GLU A 297 -7.64 13.67 20.24
C GLU A 297 -6.50 12.88 19.58
N LYS A 298 -6.43 11.56 19.80
CA LYS A 298 -5.45 10.70 19.12
C LYS A 298 -5.66 10.67 17.59
N LEU A 299 -6.85 11.01 17.09
CA LEU A 299 -7.11 11.12 15.65
C LEU A 299 -6.48 12.36 15.01
N ALA A 300 -6.04 13.35 15.79
CA ALA A 300 -5.47 14.59 15.28
C ALA A 300 -4.19 14.38 14.45
N LYS A 301 -3.50 13.24 14.62
CA LYS A 301 -2.34 12.85 13.79
C LYS A 301 -2.71 12.59 12.33
N TYR A 302 -3.93 12.09 12.07
CA TYR A 302 -4.35 11.69 10.74
C TYR A 302 -4.90 12.88 9.94
N LYS A 303 -4.83 12.79 8.60
CA LYS A 303 -5.43 13.81 7.72
C LYS A 303 -6.92 13.95 8.03
N HIS A 304 -7.38 15.17 8.31
CA HIS A 304 -8.77 15.45 8.68
C HIS A 304 -9.78 14.84 7.69
N SER A 305 -9.52 14.92 6.38
CA SER A 305 -10.38 14.34 5.33
C SER A 305 -10.57 12.83 5.43
N ARG A 306 -9.68 12.11 6.13
CA ARG A 306 -9.81 10.65 6.36
C ARG A 306 -10.62 10.33 7.61
N VAL A 307 -10.58 11.21 8.61
CA VAL A 307 -11.10 10.91 9.95
C VAL A 307 -12.32 11.74 10.35
N TRP A 308 -12.74 12.73 9.54
CA TRP A 308 -13.82 13.66 9.88
C TRP A 308 -15.12 12.97 10.35
N ARG A 309 -15.48 11.82 9.76
CA ARG A 309 -16.68 11.06 10.14
C ARG A 309 -16.63 10.46 11.57
N TYR A 310 -15.42 10.34 12.12
CA TYR A 310 -15.16 9.82 13.47
C TYR A 310 -14.91 10.94 14.49
N ILE A 311 -14.67 12.18 14.03
CA ILE A 311 -14.54 13.32 14.93
C ILE A 311 -15.91 13.62 15.54
N GLY A 312 -15.98 13.63 16.87
CA GLY A 312 -17.23 13.86 17.63
C GLY A 312 -18.10 12.61 17.80
N GLN A 313 -17.67 11.45 17.31
CA GLN A 313 -18.34 10.18 17.57
C GLN A 313 -18.13 9.73 19.03
N GLU A 314 -19.11 8.99 19.55
CA GLU A 314 -18.97 8.31 20.84
C GLU A 314 -17.94 7.17 20.72
N LEU A 315 -17.01 7.12 21.68
CA LEU A 315 -16.05 6.03 21.81
C LEU A 315 -16.61 4.97 22.76
N GLY A 316 -16.58 3.70 22.33
CA GLY A 316 -16.95 2.56 23.16
C GLY A 316 -15.78 2.08 24.01
N GLU A 317 -16.03 1.18 24.96
CA GLU A 317 -14.94 0.55 25.68
C GLU A 317 -14.20 -0.46 24.77
N ASN A 318 -12.88 -0.50 24.93
CA ASN A 318 -12.03 -1.47 24.26
C ASN A 318 -11.88 -2.69 25.19
N SER A 319 -12.41 -3.85 24.80
CA SER A 319 -12.34 -5.09 25.60
C SER A 319 -11.32 -6.09 25.05
N TRP A 320 -10.28 -5.59 24.38
CA TRP A 320 -9.23 -6.37 23.73
C TRP A 320 -7.85 -5.97 24.24
N LYS A 321 -6.87 -6.84 24.01
CA LYS A 321 -5.46 -6.59 24.30
C LYS A 321 -4.66 -6.79 23.02
N GLU A 322 -3.79 -5.84 22.71
CA GLU A 322 -2.84 -5.94 21.61
C GLU A 322 -1.89 -7.15 21.80
N ASP A 323 -1.69 -7.91 20.72
CA ASP A 323 -0.77 -9.05 20.62
C ASP A 323 -0.23 -9.18 19.18
N GLY A 324 0.59 -10.18 18.86
CA GLY A 324 1.03 -10.47 17.49
C GLY A 324 -0.11 -10.86 16.55
N LYS A 325 -1.22 -11.38 17.08
CA LYS A 325 -2.44 -11.65 16.32
C LYS A 325 -3.64 -11.52 17.25
N PHE A 326 -4.55 -10.62 16.96
CA PHE A 326 -5.68 -10.31 17.85
C PHE A 326 -6.87 -9.74 17.10
N ASN A 327 -8.00 -9.71 17.80
CA ASN A 327 -9.25 -9.16 17.32
C ASN A 327 -9.62 -7.93 18.17
N ILE A 328 -10.15 -6.89 17.55
CA ILE A 328 -10.77 -5.77 18.28
C ILE A 328 -12.20 -6.17 18.65
N THR A 329 -12.45 -6.24 19.95
CA THR A 329 -13.79 -6.49 20.52
C THR A 329 -14.34 -5.18 21.09
N CYS A 330 -15.57 -4.86 20.73
CA CYS A 330 -16.26 -3.63 21.14
C CYS A 330 -17.60 -3.97 21.77
N ASP A 331 -18.08 -3.06 22.61
CA ASP A 331 -19.42 -3.14 23.20
C ASP A 331 -20.53 -3.12 22.14
N GLU A 332 -21.72 -3.55 22.54
CA GLU A 332 -22.90 -3.48 21.70
C GLU A 332 -23.18 -2.04 21.21
N GLY A 333 -23.45 -1.90 19.91
CA GLY A 333 -23.65 -0.59 19.27
C GLY A 333 -22.36 0.09 18.79
N PHE A 334 -21.19 -0.50 19.04
CA PHE A 334 -19.90 0.00 18.55
C PHE A 334 -19.27 -0.97 17.53
N THR A 335 -18.32 -0.46 16.75
CA THR A 335 -17.54 -1.23 15.77
C THR A 335 -16.06 -0.89 15.88
N GLY A 336 -15.21 -1.89 15.66
CA GLY A 336 -13.77 -1.70 15.64
C GLY A 336 -13.35 -0.99 14.36
N VAL A 337 -12.54 0.06 14.51
CA VAL A 337 -11.99 0.83 13.39
C VAL A 337 -10.49 0.93 13.57
N VAL A 338 -9.74 0.64 12.50
CA VAL A 338 -8.28 0.79 12.47
C VAL A 338 -7.89 1.94 11.54
N PHE A 339 -7.05 2.82 12.06
CA PHE A 339 -6.45 3.97 11.36
C PHE A 339 -4.98 3.68 11.09
N SER A 340 -4.43 4.26 10.03
CA SER A 340 -3.01 4.12 9.69
C SER A 340 -2.49 5.34 8.94
N ASP A 341 -1.17 5.47 8.87
CA ASP A 341 -0.54 6.62 8.21
C ASP A 341 -0.66 6.56 6.67
N ASN A 342 -0.91 5.36 6.13
CA ASN A 342 -0.83 5.03 4.72
C ASN A 342 -2.15 4.54 4.09
N TYR A 343 -3.20 4.29 4.88
CA TYR A 343 -4.50 3.85 4.37
C TYR A 343 -5.66 4.70 4.94
N ASP A 344 -6.84 4.57 4.33
CA ASP A 344 -8.06 5.16 4.90
C ASP A 344 -8.59 4.27 6.04
N PRO A 345 -9.40 4.79 6.96
CA PRO A 345 -9.83 4.01 8.13
C PRO A 345 -10.60 2.74 7.73
N ILE A 346 -10.18 1.61 8.29
CA ILE A 346 -10.72 0.28 8.03
C ILE A 346 -11.75 -0.02 9.11
N VAL A 347 -13.02 -0.14 8.73
CA VAL A 347 -14.07 -0.66 9.61
C VAL A 347 -14.00 -2.18 9.57
N LEU A 348 -13.75 -2.81 10.71
CA LEU A 348 -13.48 -4.24 10.77
C LEU A 348 -14.74 -5.05 10.48
N SER A 349 -14.63 -6.00 9.55
CA SER A 349 -15.69 -6.94 9.21
C SER A 349 -15.42 -8.35 9.75
N GLY A 350 -14.15 -8.76 9.80
CA GLY A 350 -13.69 -10.07 10.28
C GLY A 350 -12.74 -10.02 11.48
N ASN A 351 -12.37 -8.82 11.94
CA ASN A 351 -11.44 -8.56 13.05
C ASN A 351 -10.03 -9.18 12.88
N TYR A 352 -9.50 -9.33 11.67
CA TYR A 352 -8.19 -9.96 11.48
C TYR A 352 -7.07 -8.93 11.49
N ILE A 353 -6.48 -8.72 12.68
CA ILE A 353 -5.25 -7.94 12.83
C ILE A 353 -4.11 -8.91 13.11
N THR A 354 -3.08 -8.88 12.27
CA THR A 354 -1.92 -9.74 12.43
C THR A 354 -0.64 -8.96 12.16
N CYS A 355 0.33 -9.17 13.03
CA CYS A 355 1.72 -8.96 12.74
C CYS A 355 2.19 -10.14 11.90
N ALA A 356 2.80 -9.85 10.76
CA ALA A 356 3.28 -10.86 9.83
C ALA A 356 4.69 -10.52 9.34
N TYR A 357 5.41 -11.52 8.86
CA TYR A 357 6.65 -11.29 8.13
C TYR A 357 6.40 -10.45 6.88
N ASN A 358 7.31 -9.54 6.59
CA ASN A 358 7.33 -8.84 5.32
C ASN A 358 7.68 -9.86 4.22
N PRO A 359 6.94 -9.94 3.10
CA PRO A 359 7.32 -10.86 2.04
C PRO A 359 8.74 -10.60 1.54
N LEU A 360 9.24 -9.36 1.60
CA LEU A 360 10.61 -9.05 1.19
C LEU A 360 11.71 -9.53 2.14
N SER A 361 11.41 -9.94 3.38
CA SER A 361 12.41 -10.42 4.33
C SER A 361 11.76 -11.07 5.56
N ASN A 362 12.34 -12.18 6.06
CA ASN A 362 11.96 -12.73 7.36
C ASN A 362 12.49 -11.92 8.56
N ASP A 363 13.46 -11.03 8.36
CA ASP A 363 13.99 -10.20 9.45
C ASP A 363 13.12 -8.93 9.69
N LEU A 364 12.10 -8.70 8.85
CA LEU A 364 11.23 -7.53 8.91
C LEU A 364 9.78 -7.95 9.11
N HIS A 365 9.04 -7.12 9.84
CA HIS A 365 7.65 -7.36 10.16
C HIS A 365 6.75 -6.24 9.64
N MET A 366 5.48 -6.55 9.40
CA MET A 366 4.47 -5.60 8.98
C MET A 366 3.12 -5.88 9.64
N TRP A 367 2.34 -4.83 9.85
CA TRP A 367 0.94 -4.97 10.24
C TRP A 367 0.05 -5.20 9.03
N VAL A 368 -0.83 -6.19 9.16
CA VAL A 368 -1.87 -6.50 8.19
C VAL A 368 -3.22 -6.47 8.89
N VAL A 369 -4.16 -5.72 8.32
CA VAL A 369 -5.53 -5.56 8.81
C VAL A 369 -6.48 -5.85 7.66
N ASP A 370 -7.32 -6.89 7.77
CA ASP A 370 -8.23 -7.33 6.70
C ASP A 370 -7.48 -7.45 5.34
N SER A 371 -6.36 -8.19 5.35
CA SER A 371 -5.39 -8.32 4.24
C SER A 371 -4.62 -7.06 3.82
N ILE A 372 -4.93 -5.88 4.36
CA ILE A 372 -4.31 -4.62 3.95
C ILE A 372 -3.08 -4.34 4.82
N ARG A 373 -1.94 -4.08 4.16
CA ARG A 373 -0.74 -3.64 4.87
C ARG A 373 -0.89 -2.19 5.34
N VAL A 374 -0.64 -1.97 6.63
CA VAL A 374 -0.76 -0.66 7.30
C VAL A 374 0.53 -0.25 8.01
N ILE A 375 0.74 1.06 8.15
CA ILE A 375 1.87 1.69 8.85
C ILE A 375 1.35 2.43 10.09
N ASN A 376 2.00 2.24 11.24
CA ASN A 376 1.62 2.83 12.54
C ASN A 376 0.12 2.69 12.84
N PRO A 377 -0.41 1.47 12.88
CA PRO A 377 -1.83 1.29 13.07
C PRO A 377 -2.28 1.73 14.46
N ALA A 378 -3.47 2.31 14.52
CA ALA A 378 -4.16 2.62 15.75
C ALA A 378 -5.62 2.17 15.67
N GLY A 379 -6.10 1.45 16.68
CA GLY A 379 -7.44 0.88 16.69
C GLY A 379 -8.28 1.37 17.86
N GLY A 380 -9.60 1.47 17.66
CA GLY A 380 -10.54 1.78 18.73
C GLY A 380 -11.98 1.42 18.37
N CYS A 381 -12.85 1.49 19.37
CA CYS A 381 -14.28 1.23 19.23
C CYS A 381 -15.07 2.53 19.02
N PHE A 382 -15.77 2.64 17.89
CA PHE A 382 -16.56 3.81 17.51
C PHE A 382 -18.03 3.45 17.35
N LYS A 383 -18.93 4.39 17.66
CA LYS A 383 -20.37 4.19 17.42
C LYS A 383 -20.62 3.78 15.98
N LYS A 384 -21.45 2.74 15.77
CA LYS A 384 -21.86 2.33 14.43
C LYS A 384 -22.55 3.52 13.73
N LEU A 385 -22.05 3.87 12.56
CA LEU A 385 -22.58 4.95 11.71
C LEU A 385 -23.86 4.52 10.99
#